data_AF-A0AAU9LIG6-F1
#
_entry.id   AF-A0AAU9LIG6-F1
#
_cell.length_a   1.000
_cell.length_b   1.000
_cell.length_c   1.000
_cell.angle_alpha   90.00
_cell.angle_beta   90.00
_cell.angle_gamma   90.00
#
_symmetry.space_group_name_H-M   'P 1'
#
loop_
_entity.id
_entity.type
_entity.pdbx_description
1 polymer ?
#
loop_
_entity_poly.entity_id
_entity_poly.type
_entity_poly.pdbx_seq_one_letter_code
_entity_poly.pdbx_strand_id
1 'polypeptide(L)'
;MEYLSTQQTLADYAILIETIKEHFAPNVPVIGFGGSYGGMLATWFRMKYPHLIDGIIASSAPVLGFLGDQDHPMDPQAFNRGVTFDMSIETGASSTCSVNLRRAFKLILDMKKTKSGRHQLTQWLRLCDEDVVRANDNRIITYAMEAYGYLAMGNYPYPTSYIMDGKIELPSYPMRVACEPFAREFALDEQEELIQAFRQSIAVYYNATKTETCFFPIATVSRTNESDTLDAAKQAKIDQKGNFWGYLECSELYMPTSSDGVNDVFPAIAVNQSRDDADCFEQWGVHLKPHWAHTEYGGIKALRAASNIVFSNGNFDPWSGLGVLKSLLPSVVAVSIPGGAHHLDLFFTHPLDPPAVTEARKTELAYVRQWIEEFYANKRKNAKIDLLRA
;
A
#
# COMPACT_ATOMS: atom_id res chain seq x y z
N MET A 1 -6.17 9.57 20.30
CA MET A 1 -6.65 9.11 18.98
C MET A 1 -7.96 8.32 19.10
N GLU A 2 -8.74 8.52 20.18
CA GLU A 2 -9.94 7.71 20.48
C GLU A 2 -11.02 7.74 19.37
N TYR A 3 -11.13 8.85 18.64
CA TYR A 3 -12.09 9.01 17.53
C TYR A 3 -11.51 8.67 16.15
N LEU A 4 -10.23 8.30 16.05
CA LEU A 4 -9.63 7.90 14.78
C LEU A 4 -10.00 6.45 14.51
N SER A 5 -11.10 6.24 13.79
CA SER A 5 -11.56 4.91 13.38
C SER A 5 -12.15 4.94 11.98
N THR A 6 -12.19 3.76 11.36
CA THR A 6 -12.82 3.56 10.06
C THR A 6 -14.32 3.84 10.11
N GLN A 7 -15.03 3.40 11.15
CA GLN A 7 -16.47 3.64 11.31
C GLN A 7 -16.79 5.13 11.45
N GLN A 8 -15.99 5.90 12.22
CA GLN A 8 -16.15 7.35 12.31
C GLN A 8 -15.93 8.01 10.96
N THR A 9 -14.88 7.61 10.23
CA THR A 9 -14.60 8.09 8.88
C THR A 9 -15.78 7.82 7.92
N LEU A 10 -16.37 6.62 7.98
CA LEU A 10 -17.55 6.28 7.17
C LEU A 10 -18.78 7.09 7.58
N ALA A 11 -18.98 7.35 8.88
CA ALA A 11 -20.06 8.20 9.37
C ALA A 11 -19.90 9.67 8.92
N ASP A 12 -18.67 10.19 8.91
CA ASP A 12 -18.36 11.53 8.40
C ASP A 12 -18.74 11.65 6.92
N TYR A 13 -18.42 10.65 6.09
CA TYR A 13 -18.84 10.63 4.69
C TYR A 13 -20.37 10.59 4.52
N ALA A 14 -21.06 9.81 5.36
CA ALA A 14 -22.53 9.75 5.34
C ALA A 14 -23.15 11.13 5.64
N ILE A 15 -22.74 11.74 6.75
CA ILE A 15 -23.24 13.05 7.19
C ILE A 15 -22.93 14.13 6.15
N LEU A 16 -21.74 14.09 5.54
CA LEU A 16 -21.35 15.03 4.49
C LEU A 16 -22.26 14.92 3.26
N ILE A 17 -22.52 13.69 2.77
CA ILE A 17 -23.38 13.47 1.61
C ILE A 17 -24.81 13.95 1.90
N GLU A 18 -25.34 13.64 3.08
CA GLU A 18 -26.67 14.10 3.49
C GLU A 18 -26.73 15.63 3.56
N THR A 19 -25.74 16.26 4.19
CA THR A 19 -25.65 17.73 4.30
C THR A 19 -25.61 18.40 2.93
N ILE A 20 -24.81 17.87 1.99
CA ILE A 20 -24.76 18.37 0.61
C ILE A 20 -26.12 18.18 -0.07
N LYS A 21 -26.76 17.02 0.14
CA LYS A 21 -28.06 16.72 -0.46
C LYS A 21 -29.17 17.62 0.09
N GLU A 22 -29.17 17.92 1.37
CA GLU A 22 -30.13 18.84 2.00
C GLU A 22 -29.89 20.28 1.55
N HIS A 23 -28.64 20.74 1.54
CA HIS A 23 -28.32 22.13 1.23
C HIS A 23 -28.58 22.49 -0.23
N PHE A 24 -28.20 21.62 -1.16
CA PHE A 24 -28.33 21.89 -2.60
C PHE A 24 -29.56 21.24 -3.25
N ALA A 25 -30.31 20.42 -2.50
CA ALA A 25 -31.40 19.58 -3.02
C ALA A 25 -31.09 18.85 -4.35
N PRO A 26 -29.86 18.32 -4.57
CA PRO A 26 -29.52 17.67 -5.81
C PRO A 26 -30.19 16.29 -5.84
N ASN A 27 -31.00 16.05 -6.88
CA ASN A 27 -31.65 14.76 -7.06
C ASN A 27 -30.88 13.91 -8.09
N VAL A 28 -29.69 13.50 -7.68
CA VAL A 28 -28.64 12.88 -8.51
C VAL A 28 -28.05 11.65 -7.81
N PRO A 29 -27.52 10.68 -8.57
CA PRO A 29 -26.78 9.56 -8.00
C PRO A 29 -25.43 10.03 -7.42
N VAL A 30 -24.91 9.27 -6.45
CA VAL A 30 -23.59 9.49 -5.83
C VAL A 30 -22.70 8.30 -6.12
N ILE A 31 -21.54 8.54 -6.73
CA ILE A 31 -20.56 7.51 -7.08
C ILE A 31 -19.27 7.76 -6.31
N GLY A 32 -18.74 6.72 -5.65
CA GLY A 32 -17.51 6.80 -4.87
C GLY A 32 -16.30 6.32 -5.65
N PHE A 33 -15.15 6.91 -5.34
CA PHE A 33 -13.85 6.51 -5.86
C PHE A 33 -12.87 6.45 -4.71
N GLY A 34 -11.98 5.47 -4.72
CA GLY A 34 -10.91 5.37 -3.74
C GLY A 34 -9.80 4.46 -4.19
N GLY A 35 -8.55 4.89 -3.97
CA GLY A 35 -7.35 4.09 -4.13
C GLY A 35 -6.84 3.59 -2.77
N SER A 36 -6.25 2.40 -2.70
CA SER A 36 -5.61 1.90 -1.48
C SER A 36 -6.58 1.82 -0.28
N TYR A 37 -6.19 2.35 0.89
CA TYR A 37 -7.09 2.56 2.02
C TYR A 37 -8.36 3.33 1.67
N GLY A 38 -8.27 4.33 0.79
CA GLY A 38 -9.46 5.04 0.28
C GLY A 38 -10.40 4.11 -0.49
N GLY A 39 -9.87 3.12 -1.22
CA GLY A 39 -10.65 2.08 -1.89
C GLY A 39 -11.30 1.10 -0.91
N MET A 40 -10.62 0.79 0.21
CA MET A 40 -11.21 0.01 1.30
C MET A 40 -12.38 0.76 1.94
N LEU A 41 -12.18 2.05 2.27
CA LEU A 41 -13.24 2.92 2.78
C LEU A 41 -14.42 3.02 1.80
N ALA A 42 -14.18 3.23 0.50
CA ALA A 42 -15.23 3.29 -0.51
C ALA A 42 -16.03 1.97 -0.57
N THR A 43 -15.33 0.83 -0.52
CA THR A 43 -15.94 -0.49 -0.47
C THR A 43 -16.85 -0.64 0.74
N TRP A 44 -16.33 -0.38 1.94
CA TRP A 44 -17.10 -0.51 3.17
C TRP A 44 -18.23 0.51 3.29
N PHE A 45 -18.05 1.70 2.73
CA PHE A 45 -19.10 2.71 2.64
C PHE A 45 -20.27 2.22 1.79
N ARG A 46 -20.01 1.62 0.61
CA ARG A 46 -21.05 1.01 -0.21
C ARG A 46 -21.78 -0.13 0.51
N MET A 47 -21.05 -0.92 1.32
CA MET A 47 -21.63 -2.03 2.07
C MET A 47 -22.51 -1.55 3.25
N LYS A 48 -22.10 -0.50 3.97
CA LYS A 48 -22.77 -0.02 5.19
C LYS A 48 -23.83 1.05 4.92
N TYR A 49 -23.62 1.89 3.92
CA TYR A 49 -24.51 3.01 3.55
C TYR A 49 -25.00 2.90 2.10
N PRO A 50 -25.58 1.76 1.66
CA PRO A 50 -26.01 1.59 0.27
C PRO A 50 -27.17 2.50 -0.16
N HIS A 51 -27.78 3.21 0.78
CA HIS A 51 -28.84 4.21 0.55
C HIS A 51 -28.28 5.60 0.22
N LEU A 52 -26.98 5.86 0.50
CA LEU A 52 -26.34 7.16 0.25
C LEU A 52 -25.46 7.16 -1.00
N ILE A 53 -24.98 6.00 -1.43
CA ILE A 53 -24.04 5.83 -2.54
C ILE A 53 -24.49 4.72 -3.50
N ASP A 54 -24.51 5.00 -4.81
CA ASP A 54 -25.11 4.13 -5.83
C ASP A 54 -24.12 3.13 -6.43
N GLY A 55 -22.83 3.41 -6.37
CA GLY A 55 -21.76 2.49 -6.76
C GLY A 55 -20.38 3.05 -6.48
N ILE A 56 -19.36 2.18 -6.49
CA ILE A 56 -17.98 2.56 -6.17
C ILE A 56 -16.94 1.91 -7.07
N ILE A 57 -15.90 2.68 -7.39
CA ILE A 57 -14.63 2.19 -7.95
C ILE A 57 -13.61 2.13 -6.81
N ALA A 58 -13.24 0.91 -6.42
CA ALA A 58 -12.23 0.62 -5.40
C ALA A 58 -10.96 0.11 -6.07
N SER A 59 -10.01 1.01 -6.30
CA SER A 59 -8.75 0.68 -6.96
C SER A 59 -7.66 0.29 -5.97
N SER A 60 -6.95 -0.80 -6.24
CA SER A 60 -5.88 -1.35 -5.40
C SER A 60 -6.27 -1.44 -3.93
N ALA A 61 -7.50 -1.89 -3.64
CA ALA A 61 -8.04 -1.94 -2.28
C ALA A 61 -7.79 -3.33 -1.65
N PRO A 62 -6.87 -3.46 -0.66
CA PRO A 62 -6.54 -4.74 -0.05
C PRO A 62 -7.58 -5.17 1.01
N VAL A 63 -8.87 -5.23 0.62
CA VAL A 63 -10.00 -5.51 1.53
C VAL A 63 -10.02 -6.94 2.06
N LEU A 64 -9.19 -7.85 1.51
CA LEU A 64 -9.00 -9.23 1.97
C LEU A 64 -7.70 -9.40 2.76
N GLY A 65 -7.01 -8.30 3.10
CA GLY A 65 -5.75 -8.28 3.84
C GLY A 65 -5.86 -8.50 5.35
N PHE A 66 -6.97 -9.05 5.85
CA PHE A 66 -7.24 -9.14 7.29
C PHE A 66 -7.44 -10.56 7.79
N LEU A 67 -7.01 -10.82 9.02
CA LEU A 67 -7.21 -12.12 9.68
C LEU A 67 -8.70 -12.36 10.00
N GLY A 68 -9.08 -13.64 10.08
CA GLY A 68 -10.38 -14.08 10.59
C GLY A 68 -11.35 -14.64 9.54
N ASP A 69 -11.10 -14.38 8.25
CA ASP A 69 -11.89 -14.94 7.16
C ASP A 69 -11.51 -16.41 6.92
N GLN A 70 -12.43 -17.33 7.21
CA GLN A 70 -12.23 -18.77 7.02
C GLN A 70 -12.42 -19.23 5.57
N ASP A 71 -13.21 -18.49 4.78
CA ASP A 71 -13.48 -18.81 3.38
C ASP A 71 -12.36 -18.29 2.47
N HIS A 72 -11.66 -17.25 2.92
CA HIS A 72 -10.51 -16.67 2.24
C HIS A 72 -9.42 -16.24 3.24
N PRO A 73 -8.64 -17.18 3.79
CA PRO A 73 -7.58 -16.85 4.72
C PRO A 73 -6.57 -15.88 4.10
N MET A 74 -6.24 -14.82 4.85
CA MET A 74 -5.24 -13.85 4.46
C MET A 74 -3.85 -14.49 4.33
N ASP A 75 -3.14 -14.14 3.27
CA ASP A 75 -1.78 -14.60 3.00
C ASP A 75 -0.75 -13.51 3.37
N PRO A 76 -0.02 -13.67 4.49
CA PRO A 76 0.89 -12.64 4.97
C PRO A 76 2.12 -12.45 4.06
N GLN A 77 2.40 -13.38 3.15
CA GLN A 77 3.54 -13.28 2.23
C GLN A 77 3.16 -12.62 0.90
N ALA A 78 1.88 -12.38 0.64
CA ALA A 78 1.40 -11.92 -0.67
C ALA A 78 2.11 -10.63 -1.13
N PHE A 79 2.26 -9.67 -0.23
CA PHE A 79 2.92 -8.39 -0.51
C PHE A 79 4.38 -8.58 -0.96
N ASN A 80 5.19 -9.30 -0.19
CA ASN A 80 6.62 -9.49 -0.47
C ASN A 80 6.86 -10.36 -1.72
N ARG A 81 5.96 -11.29 -2.04
CA ARG A 81 5.98 -12.00 -3.32
C ARG A 81 5.67 -11.06 -4.49
N GLY A 82 4.74 -10.12 -4.31
CA GLY A 82 4.46 -9.06 -5.29
C GLY A 82 5.69 -8.18 -5.55
N VAL A 83 6.37 -7.74 -4.49
CA VAL A 83 7.63 -6.98 -4.61
C VAL A 83 8.70 -7.79 -5.35
N THR A 84 8.79 -9.09 -5.09
CA THR A 84 9.73 -10.00 -5.77
C THR A 84 9.38 -10.20 -7.25
N PHE A 85 8.09 -10.27 -7.59
CA PHE A 85 7.61 -10.34 -8.98
C PHE A 85 8.03 -9.10 -9.78
N ASP A 86 8.00 -7.92 -9.18
CA ASP A 86 8.45 -6.68 -9.81
C ASP A 86 9.96 -6.61 -10.11
N MET A 87 10.74 -7.57 -9.60
CA MET A 87 12.17 -7.76 -9.89
C MET A 87 12.43 -8.82 -10.97
N SER A 88 11.40 -9.31 -11.66
CA SER A 88 11.49 -10.40 -12.62
C SER A 88 11.62 -9.93 -14.08
N ILE A 89 11.95 -10.85 -14.98
CA ILE A 89 12.05 -10.56 -16.42
C ILE A 89 10.68 -10.24 -17.03
N GLU A 90 9.60 -10.82 -16.47
CA GLU A 90 8.22 -10.58 -16.91
C GLU A 90 7.80 -9.13 -16.69
N THR A 91 8.37 -8.46 -15.68
CA THR A 91 8.09 -7.06 -15.35
C THR A 91 9.13 -6.11 -15.95
N GLY A 92 10.15 -6.64 -16.65
CA GLY A 92 11.17 -5.89 -17.38
C GLY A 92 12.47 -5.64 -16.62
N ALA A 93 12.68 -6.27 -15.46
CA ALA A 93 13.94 -6.23 -14.72
C ALA A 93 14.96 -7.24 -15.29
N SER A 94 16.23 -7.11 -14.87
CA SER A 94 17.26 -8.09 -15.24
C SER A 94 17.01 -9.46 -14.60
N SER A 95 17.30 -10.54 -15.33
CA SER A 95 17.18 -11.92 -14.84
C SER A 95 18.02 -12.22 -13.59
N THR A 96 19.05 -11.42 -13.33
CA THR A 96 19.94 -11.57 -12.17
C THR A 96 19.54 -10.69 -10.98
N CYS A 97 18.53 -9.82 -11.11
CA CYS A 97 18.19 -8.83 -10.07
C CYS A 97 17.86 -9.48 -8.73
N SER A 98 16.81 -10.31 -8.70
CA SER A 98 16.35 -11.00 -7.48
C SER A 98 17.41 -11.94 -6.90
N VAL A 99 18.20 -12.61 -7.76
CA VAL A 99 19.29 -13.51 -7.36
C VAL A 99 20.41 -12.76 -6.65
N ASN A 100 20.88 -11.66 -7.23
CA ASN A 100 21.95 -10.86 -6.65
C ASN A 100 21.48 -10.13 -5.39
N LEU A 101 20.23 -9.68 -5.34
CA LEU A 101 19.68 -9.08 -4.13
C LEU A 101 19.65 -10.08 -2.96
N ARG A 102 19.19 -11.31 -3.18
CA ARG A 102 19.26 -12.38 -2.16
C ARG A 102 20.69 -12.63 -1.69
N ARG A 103 21.65 -12.66 -2.62
CA ARG A 103 23.08 -12.81 -2.28
C ARG A 103 23.58 -11.63 -1.45
N ALA A 104 23.20 -10.40 -1.80
CA ALA A 104 23.58 -9.20 -1.06
C ALA A 104 23.02 -9.25 0.37
N PHE A 105 21.74 -9.60 0.56
CA PHE A 105 21.16 -9.76 1.89
C PHE A 105 21.89 -10.80 2.74
N LYS A 106 22.20 -11.97 2.16
CA LYS A 106 22.96 -13.01 2.85
C LYS A 106 24.34 -12.50 3.27
N LEU A 107 25.05 -11.84 2.35
CA LEU A 107 26.38 -11.27 2.62
C LEU A 107 26.33 -10.20 3.72
N ILE A 108 25.34 -9.30 3.69
CA ILE A 108 25.13 -8.29 4.75
C ILE A 108 24.95 -8.98 6.11
N LEU A 109 24.05 -9.97 6.19
CA LEU A 109 23.78 -10.68 7.44
C LEU A 109 25.01 -11.45 7.95
N ASP A 110 25.82 -12.02 7.07
CA ASP A 110 27.05 -12.73 7.43
C ASP A 110 28.14 -11.77 7.91
N MET A 111 28.37 -10.65 7.21
CA MET A 111 29.36 -9.64 7.57
C MET A 111 29.06 -8.98 8.92
N LYS A 112 27.78 -8.75 9.23
CA LYS A 112 27.34 -8.16 10.51
C LYS A 112 27.77 -8.96 11.75
N LYS A 113 28.04 -10.26 11.61
CA LYS A 113 28.45 -11.14 12.72
C LYS A 113 29.82 -10.76 13.30
N THR A 114 30.71 -10.15 12.51
CA THR A 114 32.07 -9.82 12.94
C THR A 114 32.31 -8.32 13.03
N LYS A 115 33.25 -7.88 13.88
CA LYS A 115 33.62 -6.45 13.99
C LYS A 115 34.21 -5.92 12.68
N SER A 116 35.06 -6.72 12.01
CA SER A 116 35.65 -6.36 10.71
C SER A 116 34.59 -6.21 9.63
N GLY A 117 33.67 -7.17 9.53
CA GLY A 117 32.60 -7.13 8.53
C GLY A 117 31.65 -5.96 8.74
N ARG A 118 31.31 -5.60 9.99
CA ARG A 118 30.56 -4.37 10.28
C ARG A 118 31.28 -3.11 9.79
N HIS A 119 32.58 -3.00 10.04
CA HIS A 119 33.37 -1.85 9.58
C HIS A 119 33.40 -1.76 8.04
N GLN A 120 33.59 -2.89 7.36
CA GLN A 120 33.52 -2.95 5.88
C GLN A 120 32.14 -2.54 5.35
N LEU A 121 31.06 -3.05 5.97
CA LEU A 121 29.69 -2.68 5.59
C LEU A 121 29.42 -1.19 5.73
N THR A 122 29.85 -0.56 6.83
CA THR A 122 29.72 0.90 7.03
C THR A 122 30.32 1.66 5.85
N GLN A 123 31.50 1.26 5.39
CA GLN A 123 32.20 1.92 4.28
C GLN A 123 31.52 1.64 2.93
N TRP A 124 31.25 0.37 2.62
CA TRP A 124 30.69 -0.04 1.33
C TRP A 124 29.26 0.51 1.13
N LEU A 125 28.43 0.51 2.18
CA LEU A 125 27.09 1.09 2.16
C LEU A 125 27.07 2.62 2.34
N ARG A 126 28.20 3.23 2.72
CA ARG A 126 28.30 4.66 3.10
C ARG A 126 27.29 5.04 4.17
N LEU A 127 27.28 4.34 5.30
CA LEU A 127 26.32 4.60 6.37
C LEU A 127 26.68 5.87 7.17
N CYS A 128 25.67 6.63 7.57
CA CYS A 128 25.84 7.77 8.47
C CYS A 128 26.05 7.34 9.93
N ASP A 129 25.51 6.17 10.30
CA ASP A 129 25.53 5.61 11.65
C ASP A 129 26.04 4.16 11.62
N GLU A 130 27.12 3.88 12.34
CA GLU A 130 27.67 2.53 12.48
C GLU A 130 26.78 1.60 13.31
N ASP A 131 25.85 2.14 14.10
CA ASP A 131 24.97 1.32 14.92
C ASP A 131 23.96 0.53 14.08
N VAL A 132 23.68 0.98 12.86
CA VAL A 132 22.78 0.32 11.89
C VAL A 132 23.30 -1.05 11.45
N VAL A 133 24.61 -1.31 11.58
CA VAL A 133 25.22 -2.62 11.28
C VAL A 133 25.43 -3.50 12.52
N ARG A 134 24.93 -3.12 13.71
CA ARG A 134 25.03 -3.97 14.90
C ARG A 134 24.44 -5.37 14.65
N ALA A 135 25.01 -6.38 15.30
CA ALA A 135 24.70 -7.78 15.00
C ALA A 135 23.20 -8.10 15.08
N ASN A 136 22.51 -7.59 16.10
CA ASN A 136 21.08 -7.82 16.34
C ASN A 136 20.17 -6.76 15.69
N ASP A 137 20.73 -5.85 14.89
CA ASP A 137 19.99 -4.72 14.35
C ASP A 137 19.60 -4.97 12.88
N ASN A 138 18.33 -5.25 12.62
CA ASN A 138 17.86 -5.59 11.27
C ASN A 138 17.45 -4.37 10.44
N ARG A 139 17.75 -3.13 10.88
CA ARG A 139 17.32 -1.90 10.18
C ARG A 139 17.71 -1.87 8.70
N ILE A 140 18.89 -2.36 8.31
CA ILE A 140 19.27 -2.42 6.88
C ILE A 140 18.28 -3.25 6.06
N ILE A 141 17.84 -4.40 6.61
CA ILE A 141 16.87 -5.27 5.95
C ILE A 141 15.51 -4.58 5.91
N THR A 142 15.06 -4.01 7.03
CA THR A 142 13.80 -3.28 7.12
C THR A 142 13.73 -2.09 6.15
N TYR A 143 14.79 -1.28 6.08
CA TYR A 143 14.88 -0.16 5.14
C TYR A 143 14.93 -0.62 3.68
N ALA A 144 15.61 -1.72 3.40
CA ALA A 144 15.58 -2.28 2.04
C ALA A 144 14.17 -2.78 1.67
N MET A 145 13.50 -3.49 2.58
CA MET A 145 12.11 -3.93 2.39
C MET A 145 11.18 -2.74 2.14
N GLU A 146 11.32 -1.67 2.92
CA GLU A 146 10.58 -0.42 2.73
C GLU A 146 10.84 0.17 1.33
N ALA A 147 12.10 0.37 0.96
CA ALA A 147 12.47 0.93 -0.35
C ALA A 147 11.88 0.10 -1.49
N TYR A 148 12.08 -1.22 -1.49
CA TYR A 148 11.55 -2.07 -2.56
C TYR A 148 10.02 -2.16 -2.56
N GLY A 149 9.37 -2.09 -1.39
CA GLY A 149 7.91 -1.98 -1.29
C GLY A 149 7.39 -0.73 -1.98
N TYR A 150 7.96 0.44 -1.69
CA TYR A 150 7.57 1.70 -2.35
C TYR A 150 7.94 1.73 -3.83
N LEU A 151 9.08 1.16 -4.24
CA LEU A 151 9.46 1.09 -5.64
C LEU A 151 8.52 0.19 -6.46
N ALA A 152 8.00 -0.90 -5.86
CA ALA A 152 6.99 -1.77 -6.49
C ALA A 152 5.62 -1.07 -6.57
N MET A 153 5.14 -0.49 -5.46
CA MET A 153 3.89 0.30 -5.47
C MET A 153 3.97 1.45 -6.48
N GLY A 154 5.12 2.09 -6.58
CA GLY A 154 5.43 3.20 -7.47
C GLY A 154 5.91 2.79 -8.86
N ASN A 155 5.73 1.53 -9.29
CA ASN A 155 6.27 0.98 -10.54
C ASN A 155 5.58 1.50 -11.82
N TYR A 156 5.37 2.82 -11.90
CA TYR A 156 4.58 3.50 -12.91
C TYR A 156 5.31 3.69 -14.24
N PRO A 157 4.60 3.76 -15.37
CA PRO A 157 5.20 3.84 -16.71
C PRO A 157 5.79 5.22 -17.06
N TYR A 158 5.69 6.19 -16.16
CA TYR A 158 6.19 7.55 -16.33
C TYR A 158 6.70 8.10 -14.98
N PRO A 159 7.58 9.11 -15.01
CA PRO A 159 8.04 9.75 -13.79
C PRO A 159 6.89 10.34 -12.99
N THR A 160 6.92 10.16 -11.67
CA THR A 160 5.90 10.70 -10.76
C THR A 160 6.43 10.76 -9.34
N SER A 161 5.94 11.72 -8.56
CA SER A 161 6.23 11.88 -7.14
C SER A 161 5.16 11.29 -6.22
N TYR A 162 4.13 10.64 -6.77
CA TYR A 162 2.97 10.17 -5.98
C TYR A 162 3.39 9.31 -4.79
N ILE A 163 4.24 8.30 -5.01
CA ILE A 163 4.66 7.36 -3.96
C ILE A 163 5.65 7.99 -2.96
N MET A 164 6.16 9.18 -3.27
CA MET A 164 7.09 9.97 -2.44
C MET A 164 6.39 11.19 -1.82
N ASP A 165 5.09 11.10 -1.57
CA ASP A 165 4.25 12.18 -1.01
C ASP A 165 4.32 13.51 -1.78
N GLY A 166 4.51 13.46 -3.10
CA GLY A 166 4.63 14.66 -3.93
C GLY A 166 5.97 15.39 -3.82
N LYS A 167 6.92 14.90 -3.01
CA LYS A 167 8.17 15.61 -2.69
C LYS A 167 9.28 15.39 -3.71
N ILE A 168 9.44 14.15 -4.17
CA ILE A 168 10.53 13.74 -5.06
C ILE A 168 9.95 12.89 -6.17
N GLU A 169 10.30 13.21 -7.42
CA GLU A 169 9.89 12.43 -8.58
C GLU A 169 10.79 11.20 -8.73
N LEU A 170 10.18 10.01 -8.73
CA LEU A 170 10.87 8.78 -9.11
C LEU A 170 10.85 8.61 -10.64
N PRO A 171 11.86 7.96 -11.23
CA PRO A 171 11.88 7.70 -12.67
C PRO A 171 10.75 6.76 -13.10
N SER A 172 10.50 6.65 -14.40
CA SER A 172 9.60 5.60 -14.94
C SER A 172 10.13 4.21 -14.60
N TYR A 173 9.24 3.31 -14.19
CA TYR A 173 9.53 1.94 -13.76
C TYR A 173 10.69 1.88 -12.75
N PRO A 174 10.57 2.55 -11.60
CA PRO A 174 11.68 2.72 -10.66
C PRO A 174 12.22 1.39 -10.10
N MET A 175 11.42 0.31 -10.05
CA MET A 175 11.95 -1.01 -9.71
C MET A 175 12.95 -1.53 -10.76
N ARG A 176 12.71 -1.27 -12.06
CA ARG A 176 13.66 -1.65 -13.12
C ARG A 176 14.98 -0.91 -12.95
N VAL A 177 14.91 0.39 -12.64
CA VAL A 177 16.09 1.22 -12.36
C VAL A 177 16.84 0.70 -11.13
N ALA A 178 16.13 0.30 -10.07
CA ALA A 178 16.74 -0.31 -8.89
C ALA A 178 17.39 -1.68 -9.20
N CYS A 179 16.91 -2.39 -10.21
CA CYS A 179 17.50 -3.63 -10.68
C CYS A 179 18.74 -3.46 -11.59
N GLU A 180 19.01 -2.27 -12.14
CA GLU A 180 20.14 -2.03 -13.05
C GLU A 180 21.52 -2.33 -12.42
N PRO A 181 21.82 -1.92 -11.17
CA PRO A 181 23.08 -2.26 -10.51
C PRO A 181 23.29 -3.78 -10.35
N PHE A 182 22.22 -4.56 -10.36
CA PHE A 182 22.24 -6.01 -10.25
C PHE A 182 22.21 -6.75 -11.59
N ALA A 183 22.34 -6.04 -12.72
CA ALA A 183 22.12 -6.62 -14.04
C ALA A 183 23.21 -7.61 -14.51
N ARG A 184 24.39 -7.61 -13.87
CA ARG A 184 25.48 -8.56 -14.16
C ARG A 184 25.58 -9.66 -13.12
N GLU A 185 26.28 -10.73 -13.45
CA GLU A 185 26.72 -11.71 -12.44
C GLU A 185 27.93 -11.15 -11.66
N PHE A 186 27.93 -11.39 -10.35
CA PHE A 186 29.06 -11.10 -9.45
C PHE A 186 29.76 -12.40 -9.07
N ALA A 187 31.07 -12.47 -9.19
CA ALA A 187 31.87 -13.58 -8.67
C ALA A 187 31.81 -13.64 -7.13
N LEU A 188 32.33 -14.72 -6.52
CA LEU A 188 32.26 -14.93 -5.07
C LEU A 188 33.21 -14.00 -4.28
N ASP A 189 34.27 -13.54 -4.93
CA ASP A 189 35.27 -12.60 -4.42
C ASP A 189 34.88 -11.13 -4.63
N GLU A 190 33.92 -10.84 -5.51
CA GLU A 190 33.36 -9.49 -5.76
C GLU A 190 32.33 -9.07 -4.69
N GLN A 191 32.67 -9.23 -3.42
CA GLN A 191 31.78 -8.93 -2.29
C GLN A 191 31.53 -7.43 -2.14
N GLU A 192 32.57 -6.61 -2.31
CA GLU A 192 32.45 -5.15 -2.22
C GLU A 192 31.52 -4.62 -3.32
N GLU A 193 31.72 -5.05 -4.56
CA GLU A 193 30.94 -4.65 -5.72
C GLU A 193 29.47 -5.03 -5.57
N LEU A 194 29.18 -6.21 -5.02
CA LEU A 194 27.81 -6.65 -4.76
C LEU A 194 27.11 -5.76 -3.70
N ILE A 195 27.82 -5.39 -2.64
CA ILE A 195 27.28 -4.49 -1.60
C ILE A 195 27.13 -3.05 -2.13
N GLN A 196 28.05 -2.59 -2.97
CA GLN A 196 27.93 -1.29 -3.64
C GLN A 196 26.76 -1.27 -4.63
N ALA A 197 26.51 -2.37 -5.35
CA ALA A 197 25.33 -2.52 -6.21
C ALA A 197 24.04 -2.49 -5.39
N PHE A 198 24.01 -3.16 -4.24
CA PHE A 198 22.89 -3.06 -3.30
C PHE A 198 22.65 -1.62 -2.84
N ARG A 199 23.71 -0.88 -2.46
CA ARG A 199 23.61 0.54 -2.11
C ARG A 199 23.03 1.37 -3.26
N GLN A 200 23.50 1.15 -4.49
CA GLN A 200 23.01 1.87 -5.68
C GLN A 200 21.53 1.53 -5.97
N SER A 201 21.11 0.29 -5.74
CA SER A 201 19.73 -0.14 -5.91
C SER A 201 18.78 0.59 -4.95
N ILE A 202 19.06 0.58 -3.65
CA ILE A 202 18.24 1.27 -2.65
C ILE A 202 18.32 2.81 -2.78
N ALA A 203 19.35 3.33 -3.46
CA ALA A 203 19.50 4.76 -3.73
C ALA A 203 18.39 5.32 -4.62
N VAL A 204 17.72 4.49 -5.42
CA VAL A 204 16.57 4.93 -6.23
C VAL A 204 15.46 5.47 -5.35
N TYR A 205 15.29 4.94 -4.13
CA TYR A 205 14.36 5.46 -3.14
C TYR A 205 15.03 6.48 -2.20
N TYR A 206 16.10 6.07 -1.50
CA TYR A 206 16.69 6.88 -0.42
C TYR A 206 17.58 8.03 -0.88
N ASN A 207 17.97 8.10 -2.16
CA ASN A 207 18.84 9.15 -2.71
C ASN A 207 18.44 9.51 -4.15
N ALA A 208 17.14 9.61 -4.41
CA ALA A 208 16.61 9.99 -5.72
C ALA A 208 17.09 11.38 -6.17
N THR A 209 17.33 12.31 -5.24
CA THR A 209 17.91 13.65 -5.50
C THR A 209 19.40 13.62 -5.84
N LYS A 210 20.09 12.52 -5.55
CA LYS A 210 21.55 12.35 -5.69
C LYS A 210 22.38 13.32 -4.83
N THR A 211 21.79 13.87 -3.77
CA THR A 211 22.43 14.83 -2.85
C THR A 211 22.93 14.18 -1.56
N GLU A 212 22.45 12.99 -1.22
CA GLU A 212 22.83 12.34 0.04
C GLU A 212 24.29 11.88 0.01
N THR A 213 25.04 12.24 1.05
CA THR A 213 26.46 11.88 1.21
C THR A 213 26.64 10.53 1.92
N CYS A 214 25.65 10.11 2.71
CA CYS A 214 25.58 8.83 3.40
C CYS A 214 24.13 8.34 3.53
N PHE A 215 23.93 7.05 3.81
CA PHE A 215 22.61 6.41 3.99
C PHE A 215 22.26 6.25 5.47
N PHE A 216 20.96 6.32 5.77
CA PHE A 216 20.38 6.12 7.09
C PHE A 216 20.94 7.09 8.15
N PRO A 217 20.70 8.42 8.01
CA PRO A 217 21.11 9.40 9.00
C PRO A 217 20.47 9.12 10.36
N ILE A 218 21.17 9.49 11.43
CA ILE A 218 20.63 9.42 12.79
C ILE A 218 19.39 10.32 12.85
N ALA A 219 18.24 9.75 13.16
CA ALA A 219 17.02 10.52 13.36
C ALA A 219 17.26 11.55 14.49
N THR A 220 17.30 12.83 14.14
CA THR A 220 17.34 13.90 15.14
C THR A 220 15.95 13.98 15.78
N VAL A 221 15.81 13.41 16.98
CA VAL A 221 14.61 13.59 17.79
C VAL A 221 14.51 15.07 18.15
N SER A 222 13.70 15.82 17.40
CA SER A 222 13.36 17.20 17.77
C SER A 222 12.61 17.15 19.09
N ARG A 223 13.25 17.58 20.18
CA ARG A 223 12.60 17.75 21.49
C ARG A 223 11.60 18.89 21.37
N THR A 224 10.33 18.56 21.22
CA THR A 224 9.24 19.53 21.33
C THR A 224 8.91 19.77 22.79
N ASN A 225 8.85 21.03 23.22
CA ASN A 225 8.38 21.38 24.56
C ASN A 225 6.91 20.96 24.74
N GLU A 226 6.63 20.25 25.83
CA GLU A 226 5.29 19.68 26.11
C GLU A 226 4.19 20.73 26.22
N SER A 227 4.54 21.98 26.55
CA SER A 227 3.62 23.10 26.78
C SER A 227 3.15 23.81 25.50
N ASP A 228 3.63 23.41 24.32
CA ASP A 228 3.38 24.16 23.09
C ASP A 228 2.04 23.76 22.45
N THR A 229 1.16 24.74 22.23
CA THR A 229 -0.25 24.55 21.82
C THR A 229 -0.50 24.81 20.32
N LEU A 230 0.54 25.25 19.60
CA LEU A 230 0.51 25.44 18.14
C LEU A 230 0.26 24.12 17.41
N ASP A 231 -0.45 24.16 16.29
CA ASP A 231 -0.77 22.95 15.51
C ASP A 231 0.49 22.23 15.00
N ALA A 232 1.58 22.97 14.74
CA ALA A 232 2.90 22.39 14.44
C ALA A 232 3.46 21.55 15.61
N ALA A 233 3.23 21.96 16.86
CA ALA A 233 3.66 21.19 18.03
C ALA A 233 2.78 19.97 18.27
N LYS A 234 1.48 20.04 17.94
CA LYS A 234 0.59 18.87 17.95
C LYS A 234 1.00 17.87 16.86
N GLN A 235 1.27 18.35 15.64
CA GLN A 235 1.76 17.51 14.54
C GLN A 235 3.11 16.88 14.88
N ALA A 236 4.06 17.64 15.44
CA ALA A 236 5.34 17.08 15.85
C ALA A 236 5.23 16.05 17.00
N LYS A 237 4.25 16.19 17.90
CA LYS A 237 3.93 15.16 18.91
C LYS A 237 3.33 13.90 18.29
N ILE A 238 2.54 14.04 17.23
CA ILE A 238 2.05 12.91 16.44
C ILE A 238 3.24 12.27 15.74
N ASP A 239 4.03 13.03 14.99
CA ASP A 239 5.20 12.56 14.25
C ASP A 239 6.21 11.84 15.16
N GLN A 240 6.38 12.30 16.41
CA GLN A 240 7.18 11.60 17.43
C GLN A 240 6.60 10.25 17.84
N LYS A 241 5.27 10.11 17.88
CA LYS A 241 4.60 8.85 18.18
C LYS A 241 4.40 7.97 16.95
N GLY A 242 4.52 8.49 15.72
CA GLY A 242 4.26 7.79 14.47
C GLY A 242 3.15 8.47 13.65
N ASN A 243 2.82 7.94 12.47
CA ASN A 243 1.75 8.51 11.66
C ASN A 243 0.36 7.98 12.09
N PHE A 244 -0.71 8.63 11.62
CA PHE A 244 -2.09 8.22 11.90
C PHE A 244 -2.44 6.83 11.36
N TRP A 245 -1.75 6.39 10.31
CA TRP A 245 -1.91 5.04 9.75
C TRP A 245 -1.45 3.96 10.72
N GLY A 246 -0.30 4.13 11.37
CA GLY A 246 0.20 3.19 12.37
C GLY A 246 -0.74 3.03 13.56
N TYR A 247 -1.47 4.09 13.96
CA TYR A 247 -2.53 3.97 14.95
C TYR A 247 -3.70 3.10 14.45
N LEU A 248 -4.13 3.29 13.19
CA LEU A 248 -5.20 2.47 12.61
C LEU A 248 -4.81 1.00 12.50
N GLU A 249 -3.58 0.69 12.08
CA GLU A 249 -3.05 -0.68 12.07
C GLU A 249 -3.05 -1.30 13.48
N CYS A 250 -2.64 -0.52 14.48
CA CYS A 250 -2.62 -0.96 15.88
C CYS A 250 -4.00 -1.11 16.53
N SER A 251 -5.03 -0.41 16.03
CA SER A 251 -6.34 -0.32 16.71
C SER A 251 -7.47 -1.05 15.98
N GLU A 252 -7.43 -1.14 14.65
CA GLU A 252 -8.52 -1.69 13.84
C GLU A 252 -8.07 -2.54 12.64
N LEU A 253 -6.99 -2.13 11.97
CA LEU A 253 -6.60 -2.59 10.64
C LEU A 253 -5.29 -3.37 10.65
N TYR A 254 -5.18 -4.36 11.54
CA TYR A 254 -3.99 -5.18 11.63
C TYR A 254 -3.81 -6.07 10.39
N MET A 255 -2.79 -5.78 9.57
CA MET A 255 -2.44 -6.50 8.34
C MET A 255 -1.01 -7.08 8.43
N PRO A 256 -0.83 -8.25 9.07
CA PRO A 256 0.50 -8.81 9.29
C PRO A 256 1.17 -9.22 7.98
N THR A 257 2.41 -8.78 7.77
CA THR A 257 3.22 -9.19 6.61
C THR A 257 4.36 -10.10 7.05
N SER A 258 4.71 -11.07 6.22
CA SER A 258 5.84 -11.98 6.45
C SER A 258 6.68 -12.21 5.20
N SER A 259 7.85 -12.79 5.42
CA SER A 259 8.76 -13.26 4.36
C SER A 259 9.19 -14.69 4.72
N ASP A 260 9.32 -15.55 3.71
CA ASP A 260 9.82 -16.91 3.88
C ASP A 260 11.25 -17.11 3.34
N GLY A 261 11.78 -16.14 2.61
CA GLY A 261 13.08 -16.21 1.94
C GLY A 261 13.22 -17.30 0.89
N VAL A 262 12.11 -17.91 0.49
CA VAL A 262 12.00 -18.93 -0.57
C VAL A 262 11.25 -18.34 -1.75
N ASN A 263 10.01 -17.90 -1.55
CA ASN A 263 9.13 -17.33 -2.57
C ASN A 263 9.30 -15.82 -2.72
N ASP A 264 10.01 -15.17 -1.79
CA ASP A 264 10.38 -13.77 -1.85
C ASP A 264 11.89 -13.54 -1.67
N VAL A 265 12.39 -12.36 -2.06
CA VAL A 265 13.83 -12.02 -2.01
C VAL A 265 14.36 -11.68 -0.61
N PHE A 266 13.50 -11.51 0.38
CA PHE A 266 13.90 -11.02 1.70
C PHE A 266 14.33 -12.17 2.61
N PRO A 267 15.12 -11.90 3.66
CA PRO A 267 15.34 -12.88 4.72
C PRO A 267 14.02 -13.31 5.36
N ALA A 268 13.93 -14.57 5.81
CA ALA A 268 12.73 -15.09 6.45
C ALA A 268 12.40 -14.31 7.73
N ILE A 269 11.19 -13.76 7.78
CA ILE A 269 10.64 -12.99 8.91
C ILE A 269 9.22 -13.49 9.13
N ALA A 270 9.02 -14.23 10.23
CA ALA A 270 7.70 -14.71 10.62
C ALA A 270 6.87 -13.59 11.28
N VAL A 271 5.55 -13.65 11.13
CA VAL A 271 4.62 -12.80 11.88
C VAL A 271 4.79 -13.10 13.37
N ASN A 272 4.95 -12.05 14.18
CA ASN A 272 5.03 -12.16 15.62
C ASN A 272 4.00 -11.23 16.26
N GLN A 273 2.73 -11.66 16.21
CA GLN A 273 1.62 -10.85 16.69
C GLN A 273 1.75 -10.42 18.17
N SER A 274 2.37 -11.23 19.02
CA SER A 274 2.62 -10.83 20.42
C SER A 274 3.65 -9.71 20.54
N ARG A 275 4.64 -9.68 19.64
CA ARG A 275 5.59 -8.57 19.55
C ARG A 275 4.91 -7.33 18.98
N ASP A 276 4.15 -7.50 17.91
CA ASP A 276 3.41 -6.41 17.26
C ASP A 276 2.42 -5.76 18.25
N ASP A 277 1.74 -6.56 19.07
CA ASP A 277 0.87 -6.05 20.16
C ASP A 277 1.64 -5.26 21.22
N ALA A 278 2.80 -5.75 21.64
CA ALA A 278 3.64 -5.06 22.61
C ALA A 278 4.15 -3.72 22.06
N ASP A 279 4.57 -3.69 20.80
CA ASP A 279 5.04 -2.48 20.12
C ASP A 279 3.87 -1.46 19.95
N CYS A 280 2.68 -1.92 19.58
CA CYS A 280 1.47 -1.08 19.55
C CYS A 280 1.10 -0.51 20.91
N PHE A 281 1.22 -1.31 21.98
CA PHE A 281 0.95 -0.85 23.33
C PHE A 281 1.99 0.18 23.80
N GLU A 282 3.27 -0.05 23.52
CA GLU A 282 4.36 0.87 23.84
C GLU A 282 4.20 2.21 23.11
N GLN A 283 3.87 2.19 21.82
CA GLN A 283 3.79 3.38 20.97
C GLN A 283 2.48 4.17 21.17
N TRP A 284 1.35 3.48 21.28
CA TRP A 284 0.02 4.09 21.21
C TRP A 284 -0.85 3.86 22.45
N GLY A 285 -0.46 2.97 23.36
CA GLY A 285 -1.25 2.59 24.53
C GLY A 285 -2.51 1.80 24.19
N VAL A 286 -2.54 1.14 23.02
CA VAL A 286 -3.67 0.29 22.58
C VAL A 286 -3.17 -1.12 22.26
N HIS A 287 -4.01 -2.11 22.51
CA HIS A 287 -3.78 -3.50 22.09
C HIS A 287 -4.36 -3.76 20.71
N LEU A 288 -3.70 -4.64 19.97
CA LEU A 288 -4.15 -5.13 18.68
C LEU A 288 -5.54 -5.77 18.78
N LYS A 289 -6.36 -5.49 17.76
CA LYS A 289 -7.62 -6.19 17.53
C LYS A 289 -7.53 -6.99 16.23
N PRO A 290 -6.82 -8.14 16.23
CA PRO A 290 -6.40 -8.84 15.01
C PRO A 290 -7.54 -9.24 14.07
N HIS A 291 -8.75 -9.47 14.61
CA HIS A 291 -9.92 -9.93 13.85
C HIS A 291 -10.99 -8.84 13.70
N TRP A 292 -10.71 -7.59 14.11
CA TRP A 292 -11.71 -6.54 14.16
C TRP A 292 -12.17 -6.10 12.78
N ALA A 293 -11.26 -5.85 11.83
CA ALA A 293 -11.61 -5.54 10.45
C ALA A 293 -12.52 -6.61 9.83
N HIS A 294 -12.23 -7.90 10.04
CA HIS A 294 -13.11 -8.98 9.58
C HIS A 294 -14.46 -8.99 10.32
N THR A 295 -14.49 -8.74 11.62
CA THR A 295 -15.75 -8.65 12.39
C THR A 295 -16.63 -7.50 11.91
N GLU A 296 -16.03 -6.33 11.66
CA GLU A 296 -16.75 -5.12 11.26
C GLU A 296 -17.23 -5.20 9.80
N TYR A 297 -16.38 -5.72 8.89
CA TYR A 297 -16.60 -5.64 7.45
C TYR A 297 -16.92 -6.98 6.77
N GLY A 298 -16.78 -8.10 7.47
CA GLY A 298 -17.32 -9.42 7.10
C GLY A 298 -16.64 -10.15 5.93
N GLY A 299 -15.49 -9.66 5.47
CA GLY A 299 -14.64 -10.34 4.48
C GLY A 299 -15.36 -10.74 3.19
N ILE A 300 -14.97 -11.88 2.62
CA ILE A 300 -15.48 -12.36 1.33
C ILE A 300 -16.99 -12.65 1.37
N LYS A 301 -17.52 -13.06 2.52
CA LYS A 301 -18.96 -13.34 2.70
C LYS A 301 -19.79 -12.07 2.58
N ALA A 302 -19.36 -10.98 3.22
CA ALA A 302 -20.07 -9.72 3.13
C ALA A 302 -19.96 -9.11 1.72
N LEU A 303 -18.82 -9.26 1.04
CA LEU A 303 -18.67 -8.84 -0.36
C LEU A 303 -19.62 -9.59 -1.31
N ARG A 304 -19.92 -10.87 -1.04
CA ARG A 304 -20.94 -11.65 -1.78
C ARG A 304 -22.39 -11.26 -1.46
N ALA A 305 -22.61 -10.39 -0.49
CA ALA A 305 -23.90 -9.76 -0.22
C ALA A 305 -23.96 -8.31 -0.72
N ALA A 306 -22.84 -7.76 -1.19
CA ALA A 306 -22.75 -6.39 -1.68
C ALA A 306 -23.22 -6.26 -3.14
N SER A 307 -23.21 -5.03 -3.65
CA SER A 307 -23.55 -4.71 -5.04
C SER A 307 -22.90 -3.41 -5.47
N ASN A 308 -22.73 -3.25 -6.77
CA ASN A 308 -22.25 -2.04 -7.44
C ASN A 308 -20.84 -1.62 -6.97
N ILE A 309 -19.92 -2.58 -7.05
CA ILE A 309 -18.52 -2.40 -6.69
C ILE A 309 -17.65 -2.90 -7.84
N VAL A 310 -16.75 -2.04 -8.32
CA VAL A 310 -15.64 -2.44 -9.19
C VAL A 310 -14.36 -2.44 -8.35
N PHE A 311 -13.67 -3.57 -8.33
CA PHE A 311 -12.32 -3.71 -7.78
C PHE A 311 -11.29 -3.72 -8.90
N SER A 312 -10.57 -2.64 -9.11
CA SER A 312 -9.45 -2.59 -10.06
C SER A 312 -8.14 -2.93 -9.36
N ASN A 313 -7.29 -3.76 -9.97
CA ASN A 313 -5.98 -4.13 -9.43
C ASN A 313 -4.94 -4.25 -10.55
N GLY A 314 -3.81 -3.57 -10.35
CA GLY A 314 -2.62 -3.73 -11.18
C GLY A 314 -1.76 -4.91 -10.74
N ASN A 315 -1.16 -5.64 -11.68
CA ASN A 315 -0.33 -6.81 -11.34
C ASN A 315 1.10 -6.45 -10.89
N PHE A 316 1.54 -5.20 -11.06
CA PHE A 316 2.79 -4.70 -10.46
C PHE A 316 2.57 -4.19 -9.03
N ASP A 317 1.31 -4.01 -8.62
CA ASP A 317 1.00 -3.59 -7.26
C ASP A 317 1.14 -4.76 -6.28
N PRO A 318 2.06 -4.71 -5.30
CA PRO A 318 2.19 -5.76 -4.29
C PRO A 318 0.95 -5.89 -3.40
N TRP A 319 0.12 -4.85 -3.27
CA TRP A 319 -1.14 -4.92 -2.52
C TRP A 319 -2.22 -5.76 -3.21
N SER A 320 -2.09 -5.99 -4.53
CA SER A 320 -3.08 -6.71 -5.32
C SER A 320 -3.34 -8.13 -4.80
N GLY A 321 -2.34 -8.77 -4.20
CA GLY A 321 -2.46 -10.11 -3.60
C GLY A 321 -3.38 -10.18 -2.37
N LEU A 322 -3.75 -9.03 -1.80
CA LEU A 322 -4.68 -8.89 -0.68
C LEU A 322 -6.03 -8.26 -1.09
N GLY A 323 -6.23 -8.07 -2.40
CA GLY A 323 -7.44 -7.49 -2.99
C GLY A 323 -8.36 -8.53 -3.65
N VAL A 324 -9.43 -8.04 -4.28
CA VAL A 324 -10.37 -8.89 -5.03
C VAL A 324 -9.92 -9.00 -6.49
N LEU A 325 -9.34 -10.15 -6.84
CA LEU A 325 -8.77 -10.39 -8.18
C LEU A 325 -9.72 -11.12 -9.14
N LYS A 326 -10.90 -11.55 -8.67
CA LYS A 326 -11.92 -12.24 -9.47
C LYS A 326 -13.30 -11.70 -9.11
N SER A 327 -14.15 -11.51 -10.13
CA SER A 327 -15.53 -11.07 -9.92
C SER A 327 -16.27 -12.06 -9.01
N LEU A 328 -16.93 -11.51 -7.99
CA LEU A 328 -17.66 -12.28 -6.98
C LEU A 328 -19.14 -12.40 -7.35
N LEU A 329 -19.68 -11.38 -8.03
CA LEU A 329 -21.07 -11.27 -8.48
C LEU A 329 -21.12 -10.49 -9.80
N PRO A 330 -22.25 -10.50 -10.54
CA PRO A 330 -22.42 -9.67 -11.72
C PRO A 330 -22.24 -8.16 -11.47
N SER A 331 -22.48 -7.68 -10.25
CA SER A 331 -22.32 -6.28 -9.84
C SER A 331 -21.20 -6.05 -8.82
N VAL A 332 -20.43 -7.08 -8.48
CA VAL A 332 -19.22 -6.98 -7.65
C VAL A 332 -18.09 -7.62 -8.45
N VAL A 333 -17.41 -6.78 -9.21
CA VAL A 333 -16.58 -7.20 -10.35
C VAL A 333 -15.11 -6.86 -10.14
N ALA A 334 -14.22 -7.67 -10.68
CA ALA A 334 -12.79 -7.40 -10.69
C ALA A 334 -12.32 -6.95 -12.08
N VAL A 335 -11.48 -5.91 -12.11
CA VAL A 335 -10.85 -5.36 -13.32
C VAL A 335 -9.33 -5.49 -13.15
N SER A 336 -8.69 -6.26 -14.03
CA SER A 336 -7.24 -6.45 -13.99
C SER A 336 -6.54 -5.43 -14.88
N ILE A 337 -5.44 -4.86 -14.38
CA ILE A 337 -4.61 -3.89 -15.10
C ILE A 337 -3.18 -4.44 -15.27
N PRO A 338 -2.92 -5.30 -16.26
CA PRO A 338 -1.56 -5.74 -16.57
C PRO A 338 -0.60 -4.56 -16.81
N GLY A 339 0.55 -4.55 -16.12
CA GLY A 339 1.52 -3.46 -16.12
C GLY A 339 1.12 -2.24 -15.28
N GLY A 340 -0.01 -2.30 -14.57
CA GLY A 340 -0.41 -1.28 -13.61
C GLY A 340 0.24 -1.52 -12.25
N ALA A 341 0.83 -0.46 -11.69
CA ALA A 341 1.25 -0.42 -10.29
C ALA A 341 0.08 0.10 -9.41
N HIS A 342 0.36 0.66 -8.23
CA HIS A 342 -0.66 0.99 -7.24
C HIS A 342 -1.68 2.03 -7.78
N HIS A 343 -2.93 1.58 -7.98
CA HIS A 343 -4.10 2.31 -8.49
C HIS A 343 -3.86 3.26 -9.68
N LEU A 344 -3.11 2.79 -10.69
CA LEU A 344 -2.76 3.58 -11.90
C LEU A 344 -4.00 4.09 -12.68
N ASP A 345 -5.11 3.36 -12.64
CA ASP A 345 -6.41 3.75 -13.23
C ASP A 345 -6.93 5.10 -12.71
N LEU A 346 -6.64 5.46 -11.45
CA LEU A 346 -7.09 6.73 -10.86
C LEU A 346 -6.23 7.95 -11.24
N PHE A 347 -5.10 7.74 -11.93
CA PHE A 347 -4.25 8.84 -12.38
C PHE A 347 -4.89 9.55 -13.59
N PHE A 348 -4.47 10.80 -13.81
CA PHE A 348 -4.79 11.48 -15.08
C PHE A 348 -4.25 10.69 -16.28
N THR A 349 -4.93 10.82 -17.42
CA THR A 349 -4.47 10.22 -18.67
C THR A 349 -3.09 10.74 -19.05
N HIS A 350 -2.21 9.82 -19.44
CA HIS A 350 -0.84 10.11 -19.82
C HIS A 350 -0.48 9.42 -21.15
N PRO A 351 0.34 10.02 -22.03
CA PRO A 351 0.75 9.39 -23.30
C PRO A 351 1.47 8.04 -23.17
N LEU A 352 2.06 7.77 -22.01
CA LEU A 352 2.75 6.51 -21.69
C LEU A 352 1.86 5.52 -20.93
N ASP A 353 0.55 5.77 -20.84
CA ASP A 353 -0.39 4.82 -20.25
C ASP A 353 -0.35 3.49 -21.02
N PRO A 354 -0.16 2.35 -20.33
CA PRO A 354 -0.27 1.04 -20.97
C PRO A 354 -1.69 0.83 -21.49
N PRO A 355 -1.88 0.10 -22.61
CA PRO A 355 -3.22 -0.15 -23.16
C PRO A 355 -4.19 -0.73 -22.12
N ALA A 356 -3.69 -1.57 -21.20
CA ALA A 356 -4.47 -2.16 -20.12
C ALA A 356 -5.17 -1.13 -19.22
N VAL A 357 -4.48 -0.06 -18.79
CA VAL A 357 -5.12 0.96 -17.94
C VAL A 357 -6.16 1.76 -18.71
N THR A 358 -5.93 1.99 -20.01
CA THR A 358 -6.91 2.65 -20.88
C THR A 358 -8.20 1.83 -21.01
N GLU A 359 -8.09 0.51 -21.16
CA GLU A 359 -9.26 -0.38 -21.21
C GLU A 359 -9.94 -0.54 -19.84
N ALA A 360 -9.17 -0.55 -18.75
CA ALA A 360 -9.71 -0.56 -17.39
C ALA A 360 -10.58 0.67 -17.12
N ARG A 361 -10.06 1.88 -17.40
CA ARG A 361 -10.81 3.14 -17.26
C ARG A 361 -12.08 3.18 -18.10
N LYS A 362 -12.06 2.61 -19.31
CA LYS A 362 -13.28 2.48 -20.14
C LYS A 362 -14.31 1.56 -19.49
N THR A 363 -13.85 0.45 -18.92
CA THR A 363 -14.70 -0.53 -18.22
C THR A 363 -15.31 0.08 -16.96
N GLU A 364 -14.51 0.74 -16.13
CA GLU A 364 -14.96 1.47 -14.93
C GLU A 364 -16.01 2.51 -15.30
N LEU A 365 -15.75 3.33 -16.34
CA LEU A 365 -16.71 4.34 -16.81
C LEU A 365 -18.03 3.72 -17.31
N ALA A 366 -17.99 2.52 -17.90
CA ALA A 366 -19.20 1.82 -18.31
C ALA A 366 -20.06 1.43 -17.09
N TYR A 367 -19.45 0.92 -16.01
CA TYR A 367 -20.16 0.64 -14.76
C TYR A 367 -20.72 1.91 -14.10
N VAL A 368 -19.94 2.99 -14.07
CA VAL A 368 -20.41 4.30 -13.58
C VAL A 368 -21.66 4.75 -14.33
N ARG A 369 -21.65 4.65 -15.66
CA ARG A 369 -22.83 4.99 -16.49
C ARG A 369 -24.02 4.08 -16.19
N GLN A 370 -23.78 2.78 -16.07
CA GLN A 370 -24.83 1.82 -15.73
C GLN A 370 -25.51 2.18 -14.40
N TRP A 371 -24.75 2.47 -13.34
CA TRP A 371 -25.33 2.84 -12.04
C TRP A 371 -26.13 4.14 -12.09
N ILE A 372 -25.67 5.13 -12.86
CA ILE A 372 -26.40 6.38 -13.10
C ILE A 372 -27.74 6.10 -13.81
N GLU A 373 -27.72 5.25 -14.83
CA GLU A 373 -28.93 4.87 -15.58
C GLU A 373 -29.94 4.11 -14.70
N GLU A 374 -29.46 3.16 -13.89
CA GLU A 374 -30.26 2.40 -12.93
C GLU A 374 -30.95 3.32 -11.91
N PHE A 375 -30.22 4.29 -11.36
CA PHE A 375 -30.77 5.28 -10.44
C PHE A 375 -31.96 6.03 -11.07
N TYR A 376 -31.78 6.59 -12.27
CA TYR A 376 -32.85 7.34 -12.93
C TYR A 376 -34.00 6.44 -13.40
N ALA A 377 -33.74 5.19 -13.75
CA ALA A 377 -34.79 4.22 -14.06
C ALA A 377 -35.67 3.92 -12.83
N ASN A 378 -35.05 3.66 -11.68
CA ASN A 378 -35.76 3.42 -10.41
C ASN A 378 -36.57 4.63 -9.97
N LYS A 379 -36.01 5.83 -10.08
CA LYS A 379 -36.71 7.08 -9.79
C LYS A 379 -37.98 7.26 -10.65
N ARG A 380 -37.89 7.01 -11.96
CA ARG A 380 -39.06 7.06 -12.87
C ARG A 380 -40.12 6.01 -12.50
N LYS A 381 -39.69 4.81 -12.08
CA LYS A 381 -40.59 3.74 -11.66
C LYS A 381 -41.35 4.12 -10.38
N ASN A 382 -40.66 4.68 -9.38
CA ASN A 382 -41.29 5.08 -8.12
C ASN A 382 -42.29 6.22 -8.32
N ALA A 383 -41.94 7.23 -9.13
CA ALA A 383 -42.87 8.32 -9.47
C ALA A 383 -44.17 7.80 -10.14
N LYS A 384 -44.08 6.77 -10.99
CA LYS A 384 -45.26 6.12 -11.57
C LYS A 384 -46.10 5.37 -10.54
N ILE A 385 -45.47 4.73 -9.55
CA ILE A 385 -46.18 4.03 -8.48
C ILE A 385 -46.92 5.02 -7.58
N ASP A 386 -46.29 6.14 -7.24
CA ASP A 386 -46.91 7.18 -6.41
C ASP A 386 -48.10 7.82 -7.12
N LEU A 387 -48.01 8.06 -8.43
CA LEU A 387 -49.13 8.53 -9.27
C LEU A 387 -50.28 7.52 -9.37
N LEU A 388 -50.02 6.23 -9.22
CA LEU A 388 -51.06 5.18 -9.21
C LEU A 388 -51.71 5.00 -7.82
N ARG A 389 -51.10 5.55 -6.77
CA ARG A 389 -51.58 5.48 -5.39
C ARG A 389 -52.33 6.75 -4.95
N ALA A 390 -52.04 7.89 -5.59
CA ALA A 390 -52.79 9.14 -5.47
C ALA A 390 -54.07 9.08 -6.32
#